data_AF-A0A1I6PFI0-F1
#
_entry.id   AF-A0A1I6PFI0-F1
#
_cell.length_a   1.000
_cell.length_b   1.000
_cell.length_c   1.000
_cell.angle_alpha   90.00
_cell.angle_beta   90.00
_cell.angle_gamma   90.00
#
_symmetry.space_group_name_H-M   'P 1'
#
loop_
_entity.id
_entity.type
_entity.pdbx_description
1 polymer ?
#
loop_
_entity_poly.entity_id
_entity_poly.type
_entity_poly.pdbx_seq_one_letter_code
_entity_poly.pdbx_strand_id
1 'polypeptide(L)'
;MMIITGEQVKASKNIAFSFLSIVLIFLIFSLMNSPPYQAVSYFKLIDSPIGAISVSKFLILFSFVLLLLSMIVTNSKYYIALNDCLVYLITCMILINITIISKAAFLIFTIVIPYFIGRMVVNLQLEHIIFKSLKVAGVLQSILVVYSTFFNPVIIPLQNEMLFREFGSGLDGSVFSVRASGTIGHPVVLAAVLLPSFICWIYELFKSVNGSNTKSTLINLIFSAVLSYSIFLTYSRGTWISAMIVVILLLFKFRILKKLGTIILILIMLVLLATSPITSDIINRLLLINSNDGSFSHRLYMFKWTWEEVIRSVSSFLFGYGSGGSSDRLIINPPPDGFLAIDNAYLTFLHEFGLVGLLIIFIILFRSIFHSESSHSWIVFVILGQVFNGFTFDVSYWEQAGALMWLVIGLSSVNFNRRKQNLNQDLKVAR
;
A
#
# COMPACT_ATOMS: atom_id res chain seq x y z
N MET A 1 16.29 -2.47 49.03
CA MET A 1 15.32 -1.75 48.18
C MET A 1 16.13 -0.78 47.32
N MET A 2 16.34 -1.09 46.04
CA MET A 2 17.23 -0.31 45.17
C MET A 2 16.44 0.89 44.63
N ILE A 3 16.80 2.11 45.02
CA ILE A 3 16.15 3.33 44.54
C ILE A 3 16.64 3.60 43.11
N ILE A 4 15.81 3.26 42.11
CA ILE A 4 16.07 3.61 40.71
C ILE A 4 15.90 5.12 40.58
N THR A 5 16.97 5.84 40.21
CA THR A 5 16.92 7.30 40.03
C THR A 5 16.14 7.66 38.76
N GLY A 6 15.51 8.84 38.73
CA GLY A 6 14.68 9.28 37.60
C GLY A 6 15.42 9.35 36.25
N GLU A 7 16.75 9.47 36.26
CA GLU A 7 17.58 9.44 35.06
C GLU A 7 17.70 8.04 34.46
N GLN A 8 17.82 7.00 35.29
CA GLN A 8 17.86 5.61 34.84
C GLN A 8 16.57 5.21 34.13
N VAL A 9 15.41 5.72 34.60
CA VAL A 9 14.10 5.49 33.96
C VAL A 9 14.00 6.21 32.60
N LYS A 10 14.59 7.39 32.44
CA LYS A 10 14.63 8.09 31.15
C LYS A 10 15.53 7.36 30.14
N ALA A 11 16.71 6.92 30.59
CA ALA A 11 17.66 6.19 29.76
C ALA A 11 17.08 4.85 29.26
N SER A 12 16.44 4.07 30.13
CA SER A 12 15.83 2.80 29.73
C SER A 12 14.69 2.97 28.72
N LYS A 13 13.86 4.02 28.88
CA LYS A 13 12.84 4.40 27.89
C LYS A 13 13.47 4.71 26.54
N ASN A 14 14.53 5.52 26.50
CA ASN A 14 15.20 5.88 25.25
C ASN A 14 15.75 4.66 24.49
N ILE A 15 16.30 3.67 25.19
CA ILE A 15 16.79 2.42 24.60
C ILE A 15 15.62 1.61 24.01
N ALA A 16 14.53 1.43 24.76
CA ALA A 16 13.36 0.70 24.29
C ALA A 16 12.72 1.35 23.05
N PHE A 17 12.61 2.69 23.04
CA PHE A 17 12.11 3.44 21.89
C PHE A 17 13.03 3.32 20.67
N SER A 18 14.36 3.34 20.88
CA SER A 18 15.34 3.15 19.81
C SER A 18 15.24 1.75 19.21
N PHE A 19 15.11 0.72 20.05
CA PHE A 19 14.92 -0.66 19.58
C PHE A 19 13.63 -0.81 18.78
N LEU A 20 12.52 -0.28 19.28
CA LEU A 20 11.23 -0.29 18.58
C LEU A 20 11.30 0.43 17.23
N SER A 21 12.03 1.54 17.18
CA SER A 21 12.30 2.29 15.94
C SER A 21 13.01 1.42 14.91
N ILE A 22 14.04 0.68 15.31
CA ILE A 22 14.79 -0.23 14.43
C ILE A 22 13.88 -1.35 13.91
N VAL A 23 13.05 -1.93 14.77
CA VAL A 23 12.09 -2.98 14.37
C VAL A 23 11.10 -2.46 13.35
N LEU A 24 10.53 -1.26 13.55
CA LEU A 24 9.62 -0.64 12.59
C LEU A 24 10.30 -0.32 11.26
N ILE A 25 11.55 0.13 11.30
CA ILE A 25 12.36 0.30 10.09
C ILE A 25 12.47 -1.04 9.36
N PHE A 26 12.87 -2.09 10.05
CA PHE A 26 13.04 -3.42 9.45
C PHE A 26 11.74 -3.99 8.88
N LEU A 27 10.62 -3.79 9.57
CA LEU A 27 9.28 -4.13 9.06
C LEU A 27 9.01 -3.47 7.71
N ILE A 28 9.13 -2.14 7.63
CA ILE A 28 8.85 -1.40 6.39
C ILE A 28 9.83 -1.79 5.28
N PHE A 29 11.11 -1.98 5.61
CA PHE A 29 12.10 -2.46 4.65
C PHE A 29 11.72 -3.85 4.11
N SER A 30 11.32 -4.79 4.96
CA SER A 30 10.87 -6.11 4.54
C SER A 30 9.62 -6.02 3.66
N LEU A 31 8.60 -5.26 4.06
CA LEU A 31 7.38 -5.11 3.27
C LEU A 31 7.66 -4.52 1.87
N MET A 32 8.67 -3.66 1.73
CA MET A 32 8.97 -3.03 0.44
C MET A 32 9.99 -3.77 -0.42
N ASN A 33 10.87 -4.57 0.18
CA ASN A 33 12.04 -5.14 -0.50
C ASN A 33 12.13 -6.67 -0.41
N SER A 34 11.39 -7.33 0.48
CA SER A 34 11.44 -8.80 0.56
C SER A 34 10.53 -9.43 -0.50
N PRO A 35 11.00 -10.45 -1.22
CA PRO A 35 10.13 -11.23 -2.09
C PRO A 35 9.02 -11.91 -1.32
N PRO A 36 7.84 -12.05 -1.96
CA PRO A 36 6.83 -12.98 -1.49
C PRO A 36 7.40 -14.40 -1.58
N TYR A 37 6.99 -15.28 -0.66
CA TYR A 37 7.48 -16.65 -0.64
C TYR A 37 7.08 -17.44 -1.90
N GLN A 38 6.04 -17.00 -2.60
CA GLN A 38 5.59 -17.52 -3.89
C GLN A 38 6.59 -17.21 -5.02
N ALA A 39 7.43 -16.18 -4.88
CA ALA A 39 8.49 -15.88 -5.84
C ALA A 39 9.81 -16.54 -5.44
N VAL A 40 10.08 -16.64 -4.12
CA VAL A 40 11.31 -17.23 -3.58
C VAL A 40 10.96 -18.07 -2.34
N SER A 41 10.97 -19.40 -2.51
CA SER A 41 10.57 -20.35 -1.45
C SER A 41 11.36 -20.22 -0.15
N TYR A 42 12.63 -19.74 -0.20
CA TYR A 42 13.44 -19.46 0.99
C TYR A 42 12.85 -18.41 1.93
N PHE A 43 11.91 -17.57 1.46
CA PHE A 43 11.20 -16.61 2.29
C PHE A 43 9.98 -17.21 3.00
N LYS A 44 9.69 -18.51 2.78
CA LYS A 44 8.76 -19.29 3.59
C LYS A 44 9.47 -19.77 4.86
N LEU A 45 9.00 -19.33 6.03
CA LEU A 45 9.56 -19.74 7.33
C LEU A 45 8.91 -21.03 7.83
N ILE A 46 7.57 -21.10 7.79
CA ILE A 46 6.80 -22.20 8.36
C ILE A 46 5.63 -22.50 7.41
N ASP A 47 5.38 -23.78 7.16
CA ASP A 47 4.16 -24.24 6.51
C ASP A 47 3.17 -24.73 7.58
N SER A 48 1.89 -24.38 7.45
CA SER A 48 0.89 -24.70 8.47
C SER A 48 -0.50 -24.86 7.85
N PRO A 49 -1.46 -25.49 8.55
CA PRO A 49 -2.84 -25.60 8.07
C PRO A 49 -3.52 -24.24 7.82
N ILE A 50 -3.06 -23.18 8.50
CA ILE A 50 -3.53 -21.80 8.29
C ILE A 50 -2.78 -21.07 7.17
N GLY A 51 -1.99 -21.79 6.38
CA GLY A 51 -1.17 -21.28 5.28
C GLY A 51 0.30 -21.03 5.66
N ALA A 52 1.09 -20.67 4.66
CA ALA A 52 2.51 -20.40 4.82
C ALA A 52 2.76 -19.07 5.57
N ILE A 53 3.62 -19.11 6.57
CA ILE A 53 4.16 -17.93 7.26
C ILE A 53 5.43 -17.50 6.53
N SER A 54 5.36 -16.35 5.86
CA SER A 54 6.49 -15.70 5.21
C SER A 54 7.33 -14.90 6.21
N VAL A 55 8.54 -14.49 5.81
CA VAL A 55 9.36 -13.53 6.57
C VAL A 55 8.58 -12.24 6.86
N SER A 56 7.83 -11.72 5.89
CA SER A 56 7.05 -10.49 6.06
C SER A 56 5.89 -10.66 7.04
N LYS A 57 5.12 -11.76 7.01
CA LYS A 57 4.10 -12.07 8.03
C LYS A 57 4.69 -12.22 9.43
N PHE A 58 5.84 -12.90 9.55
CA PHE A 58 6.53 -13.02 10.83
C PHE A 58 6.92 -11.64 11.38
N LEU A 59 7.48 -10.76 10.55
CA LEU A 59 7.86 -9.41 10.97
C LEU A 59 6.66 -8.52 11.31
N ILE A 60 5.55 -8.65 10.59
CA ILE A 60 4.28 -8.01 10.95
C ILE A 60 3.87 -8.44 12.36
N LEU A 61 3.82 -9.75 12.63
CA LEU A 61 3.43 -10.28 13.94
C LEU A 61 4.40 -9.86 15.05
N PHE A 62 5.70 -9.99 14.81
CA PHE A 62 6.75 -9.62 15.76
C PHE A 62 6.68 -8.13 16.12
N SER A 63 6.50 -7.26 15.13
CA SER A 63 6.34 -5.81 15.34
C SER A 63 5.08 -5.49 16.14
N PHE A 64 3.97 -6.18 15.84
CA PHE A 64 2.72 -6.04 16.57
C PHE A 64 2.88 -6.39 18.06
N VAL A 65 3.49 -7.54 18.37
CA VAL A 65 3.73 -7.97 19.76
C VAL A 65 4.64 -6.98 20.50
N LEU A 66 5.72 -6.52 19.88
CA LEU A 66 6.63 -5.54 20.49
C LEU A 66 5.97 -4.18 20.76
N LEU A 67 5.16 -3.69 19.81
CA LEU A 67 4.37 -2.47 20.00
C LEU A 67 3.36 -2.62 21.13
N LEU A 68 2.68 -3.76 21.21
CA LEU A 68 1.72 -4.05 22.27
C LEU A 68 2.41 -4.06 23.65
N LEU A 69 3.54 -4.77 23.77
CA LEU A 69 4.35 -4.78 24.99
C LEU A 69 4.84 -3.37 25.35
N SER A 70 5.29 -2.59 24.37
CA SER A 70 5.71 -1.20 24.58
C SER A 70 4.55 -0.33 25.09
N MET A 71 3.34 -0.51 24.56
CA MET A 71 2.15 0.20 25.03
C MET A 71 1.81 -0.14 26.48
N ILE A 72 1.92 -1.42 26.86
CA ILE A 72 1.71 -1.89 28.24
C ILE A 72 2.76 -1.28 29.18
N VAL A 73 4.05 -1.36 28.83
CA VAL A 73 5.16 -0.85 29.65
C VAL A 73 5.09 0.66 29.83
N THR A 74 4.69 1.40 28.79
CA THR A 74 4.54 2.86 28.85
C THR A 74 3.23 3.31 29.50
N ASN A 75 2.33 2.37 29.86
CA ASN A 75 0.97 2.64 30.32
C ASN A 75 0.24 3.65 29.42
N SER A 76 0.44 3.50 28.11
CA SER A 76 -0.14 4.40 27.12
C SER A 76 -1.64 4.13 26.99
N LYS A 77 -2.45 5.17 27.18
CA LYS A 77 -3.91 5.05 27.09
C LYS A 77 -4.33 4.82 25.64
N TYR A 78 -4.93 3.67 25.37
CA TYR A 78 -5.51 3.35 24.07
C TYR A 78 -6.98 3.75 24.03
N TYR A 79 -7.32 4.71 23.18
CA TYR A 79 -8.72 5.13 22.97
C TYR A 79 -9.25 4.49 21.69
N ILE A 80 -10.32 3.69 21.84
CA ILE A 80 -11.04 3.04 20.75
C ILE A 80 -11.71 4.11 19.89
N ALA A 81 -11.32 4.18 18.62
CA ALA A 81 -11.94 5.02 17.60
C ALA A 81 -13.02 4.23 16.84
N LEU A 82 -13.92 4.94 16.14
CA LEU A 82 -14.92 4.30 15.28
C LEU A 82 -14.26 3.37 14.25
N ASN A 83 -13.13 3.78 13.66
CA ASN A 83 -12.42 2.94 12.70
C ASN A 83 -11.94 1.63 13.34
N ASP A 84 -11.59 1.62 14.64
CA ASP A 84 -11.20 0.39 15.34
C ASP A 84 -12.41 -0.55 15.44
N CYS A 85 -13.59 -0.02 15.79
CA CYS A 85 -14.83 -0.79 15.81
C CYS A 85 -15.18 -1.37 14.42
N LEU A 86 -14.99 -0.59 13.36
CA LEU A 86 -15.24 -1.05 11.99
C LEU A 86 -14.24 -2.12 11.54
N VAL A 87 -12.97 -2.02 11.95
CA VAL A 87 -11.96 -3.06 11.69
C VAL A 87 -12.27 -4.32 12.50
N TYR A 88 -12.73 -4.21 13.74
CA TYR A 88 -13.24 -5.36 14.49
C TYR A 88 -14.43 -6.01 13.79
N LEU A 89 -15.36 -5.21 13.25
CA LEU A 89 -16.50 -5.73 12.49
C LEU A 89 -16.06 -6.50 11.23
N ILE A 90 -15.11 -5.94 10.45
CA ILE A 90 -14.50 -6.67 9.32
C ILE A 90 -13.85 -7.97 9.80
N THR A 91 -13.13 -7.93 10.92
CA THR A 91 -12.49 -9.14 11.49
C THR A 91 -13.53 -10.19 11.84
N CYS A 92 -14.64 -9.81 12.47
CA CYS A 92 -15.75 -10.72 12.73
C CYS A 92 -16.36 -11.27 11.44
N MET A 93 -16.54 -10.45 10.40
CA MET A 93 -17.04 -10.93 9.10
C MET A 93 -16.09 -11.96 8.47
N ILE A 94 -14.77 -11.71 8.52
CA ILE A 94 -13.73 -12.65 8.07
C ILE A 94 -13.84 -13.97 8.84
N LEU A 95 -14.04 -13.91 10.16
CA LEU A 95 -14.04 -15.10 11.03
C LEU A 95 -15.35 -15.89 11.04
N ILE A 96 -16.49 -15.22 10.84
CA ILE A 96 -17.81 -15.88 10.82
C ILE A 96 -18.04 -16.56 9.46
N ASN A 97 -17.59 -15.94 8.38
CA ASN A 97 -17.80 -16.42 7.02
C ASN A 97 -16.48 -16.96 6.43
N ILE A 98 -15.84 -17.90 7.12
CA ILE A 98 -14.59 -18.52 6.64
C ILE A 98 -14.94 -19.61 5.64
N THR A 99 -14.52 -19.42 4.39
CA THR A 99 -14.56 -20.47 3.36
C THR A 99 -13.22 -21.20 3.30
N ILE A 100 -12.12 -20.44 3.33
CA ILE A 100 -10.75 -20.97 3.34
C ILE A 100 -9.98 -20.39 4.52
N ILE A 101 -9.59 -21.24 5.48
CA ILE A 101 -8.90 -20.80 6.71
C ILE A 101 -7.59 -20.06 6.44
N SER A 102 -6.84 -20.48 5.41
CA SER A 102 -5.58 -19.84 5.03
C SER A 102 -5.78 -18.44 4.44
N LYS A 103 -6.91 -18.19 3.77
CA LYS A 103 -7.30 -16.86 3.28
C LYS A 103 -7.75 -15.96 4.43
N ALA A 104 -8.52 -16.49 5.39
CA ALA A 104 -8.90 -15.73 6.58
C ALA A 104 -7.67 -15.31 7.39
N ALA A 105 -6.73 -16.24 7.64
CA ALA A 105 -5.47 -15.95 8.30
C ALA A 105 -4.66 -14.91 7.52
N PHE A 106 -4.57 -15.05 6.19
CA PHE A 106 -3.90 -14.07 5.33
C PHE A 106 -4.49 -12.67 5.50
N LEU A 107 -5.82 -12.50 5.46
CA LEU A 107 -6.46 -11.19 5.64
C LEU A 107 -6.21 -10.61 7.04
N ILE A 108 -6.13 -11.44 8.09
CA ILE A 108 -5.74 -10.96 9.43
C ILE A 108 -4.31 -10.38 9.40
N PHE A 109 -3.38 -11.05 8.72
CA PHE A 109 -1.99 -10.58 8.59
C PHE A 109 -1.84 -9.36 7.68
N THR A 110 -2.70 -9.17 6.67
CA THR A 110 -2.56 -8.05 5.71
C THR A 110 -3.44 -6.85 6.03
N ILE A 111 -4.54 -7.04 6.75
CA ILE A 111 -5.52 -6.00 7.07
C ILE A 111 -5.45 -5.64 8.55
N VAL A 112 -5.78 -6.61 9.40
CA VAL A 112 -6.10 -6.35 10.81
C VAL A 112 -4.84 -5.98 11.59
N ILE A 113 -3.80 -6.82 11.53
CA ILE A 113 -2.57 -6.58 12.28
C ILE A 113 -1.86 -5.29 11.80
N PRO A 114 -1.66 -5.04 10.49
CA PRO A 114 -1.03 -3.81 10.01
C PRO A 114 -1.81 -2.55 10.41
N TYR A 115 -3.14 -2.59 10.36
CA TYR A 115 -3.98 -1.49 10.86
C TYR A 115 -3.65 -1.16 12.33
N PHE A 116 -3.63 -2.16 13.21
CA PHE A 116 -3.32 -1.93 14.62
C PHE A 116 -1.85 -1.53 14.84
N ILE A 117 -0.91 -2.02 14.05
CA ILE A 117 0.48 -1.51 14.05
C ILE A 117 0.49 0.00 13.79
N GLY A 118 -0.16 0.46 12.71
CA GLY A 118 -0.25 1.89 12.39
C GLY A 118 -0.89 2.69 13.52
N ARG A 119 -1.96 2.18 14.12
CA ARG A 119 -2.60 2.79 15.28
C ARG A 119 -1.65 2.95 16.47
N MET A 120 -0.92 1.90 16.84
CA MET A 120 0.01 1.91 17.97
C MET A 120 1.21 2.84 17.72
N VAL A 121 1.72 2.88 16.47
CA VAL A 121 2.81 3.77 16.07
C VAL A 121 2.50 5.23 16.36
N VAL A 122 1.30 5.72 16.04
CA VAL A 122 0.95 7.12 16.33
C VAL A 122 0.77 7.36 17.82
N ASN A 123 0.18 6.41 18.57
CA ASN A 123 0.08 6.53 20.03
C ASN A 123 1.45 6.70 20.68
N LEU A 124 2.47 6.02 20.14
CA LEU A 124 3.87 6.10 20.57
C LEU A 124 4.68 7.24 19.90
N GLN A 125 4.05 8.07 19.06
CA GLN A 125 4.67 9.20 18.35
C GLN A 125 5.80 8.81 17.38
N LEU A 126 5.69 7.63 16.77
CA LEU A 126 6.68 7.05 15.88
C LEU A 126 6.33 7.20 14.39
N GLU A 127 5.35 8.02 14.02
CA GLU A 127 4.90 8.16 12.63
C GLU A 127 5.98 8.66 11.67
N HIS A 128 6.90 9.49 12.17
CA HIS A 128 8.02 10.02 11.40
C HIS A 128 9.00 8.91 10.96
N ILE A 129 9.04 7.80 11.71
CA ILE A 129 9.86 6.62 11.39
C ILE A 129 9.27 5.95 10.16
N ILE A 130 7.96 5.67 10.15
CA ILE A 130 7.29 5.08 8.99
C ILE A 130 7.50 5.94 7.74
N PHE A 131 7.33 7.26 7.87
CA PHE A 131 7.56 8.19 6.76
C PHE A 131 8.99 8.09 6.19
N LYS A 132 10.02 8.12 7.06
CA LYS A 132 11.43 7.98 6.66
C LYS A 132 11.72 6.60 6.06
N SER A 133 11.20 5.54 6.68
CA SER A 133 11.41 4.16 6.22
C SER A 133 10.81 3.94 4.85
N LEU A 134 9.59 4.43 4.58
CA LEU A 134 8.97 4.37 3.24
C LEU A 134 9.85 5.05 2.19
N LYS A 135 10.40 6.23 2.51
CA LYS A 135 11.29 6.98 1.60
C LYS A 135 12.56 6.18 1.27
N VAL A 136 13.25 5.67 2.28
CA VAL A 136 14.53 4.97 2.07
C VAL A 136 14.33 3.60 1.43
N ALA A 137 13.36 2.83 1.93
CA ALA A 137 13.08 1.48 1.43
C ALA A 137 12.62 1.50 -0.03
N GLY A 138 11.83 2.49 -0.45
CA GLY A 138 11.45 2.62 -1.87
C GLY A 138 12.59 3.03 -2.79
N VAL A 139 13.52 3.88 -2.33
CA VAL A 139 14.72 4.22 -3.11
C VAL A 139 15.60 2.99 -3.31
N LEU A 140 15.82 2.21 -2.24
CA LEU A 140 16.55 0.95 -2.34
C LEU A 140 15.89 0.02 -3.36
N GLN A 141 14.57 -0.18 -3.25
CA GLN A 141 13.82 -1.02 -4.18
C GLN A 141 13.91 -0.51 -5.62
N SER A 142 13.83 0.81 -5.83
CA SER A 142 14.00 1.41 -7.14
C SER A 142 15.39 1.17 -7.75
N ILE A 143 16.45 1.24 -6.94
CA ILE A 143 17.81 0.90 -7.38
C ILE A 143 17.87 -0.57 -7.79
N LEU A 144 17.28 -1.48 -6.99
CA LEU A 144 17.20 -2.90 -7.33
C LEU A 144 16.39 -3.16 -8.60
N VAL A 145 15.32 -2.39 -8.85
CA VAL A 145 14.52 -2.46 -10.07
C VAL A 145 15.35 -2.06 -11.29
N VAL A 146 16.02 -0.91 -11.24
CA VAL A 146 16.88 -0.45 -12.33
C VAL A 146 18.02 -1.44 -12.56
N TYR A 147 18.68 -1.88 -11.50
CA TYR A 147 19.72 -2.90 -11.58
C TYR A 147 19.21 -4.19 -12.24
N SER A 148 18.04 -4.68 -11.80
CA SER A 148 17.43 -5.91 -12.32
C SER A 148 17.02 -5.85 -13.77
N THR A 149 16.70 -4.65 -14.27
CA THR A 149 16.24 -4.42 -15.64
C THR A 149 17.42 -4.39 -16.62
N PHE A 150 18.55 -3.79 -16.22
CA PHE A 150 19.66 -3.53 -17.14
C PHE A 150 20.87 -4.45 -16.99
N PHE A 151 21.06 -5.06 -15.83
CA PHE A 151 22.24 -5.86 -15.54
C PHE A 151 21.90 -7.33 -15.35
N ASN A 152 21.25 -7.68 -14.24
CA ASN A 152 20.90 -9.06 -13.92
C ASN A 152 19.66 -9.10 -13.02
N PRO A 153 18.71 -10.02 -13.26
CA PRO A 153 17.53 -10.14 -12.41
C PRO A 153 17.96 -10.42 -10.96
N VAL A 154 17.45 -9.62 -10.02
CA VAL A 154 17.73 -9.77 -8.57
C VAL A 154 17.13 -11.08 -8.06
N ILE A 155 16.01 -11.48 -8.65
CA ILE A 155 15.35 -12.75 -8.38
C ILE A 155 15.29 -13.52 -9.67
N ILE A 156 15.88 -14.71 -9.65
CA ILE A 156 15.65 -15.72 -10.68
C ILE A 156 14.44 -16.52 -10.19
N PRO A 157 13.25 -16.34 -10.80
CA PRO A 157 12.10 -17.15 -10.43
C PRO A 157 12.44 -18.62 -10.65
N LEU A 158 11.97 -19.50 -9.74
CA LEU A 158 12.13 -20.94 -9.90
C LEU A 158 11.59 -21.36 -11.28
N GLN A 159 12.34 -22.18 -12.01
CA GLN A 159 11.91 -22.70 -13.30
C GLN A 159 10.54 -23.37 -13.11
N ASN A 160 9.55 -22.97 -13.91
CA ASN A 160 8.11 -23.34 -13.87
C ASN A 160 7.20 -22.54 -12.89
N GLU A 161 7.71 -21.60 -12.10
CA GLU A 161 6.90 -20.74 -11.22
C GLU A 161 6.86 -19.27 -11.68
N MET A 162 7.24 -18.97 -12.93
CA MET A 162 6.92 -17.67 -13.51
C MET A 162 5.42 -17.60 -13.74
N LEU A 163 4.68 -17.14 -12.73
CA LEU A 163 3.22 -16.99 -12.69
C LEU A 163 2.59 -16.34 -13.94
N PHE A 164 3.37 -15.69 -14.82
CA PHE A 164 2.85 -14.86 -15.92
C PHE A 164 3.65 -14.87 -17.23
N ARG A 165 4.53 -15.86 -17.50
CA ARG A 165 5.36 -15.79 -18.73
C ARG A 165 4.57 -15.96 -20.03
N GLU A 166 3.36 -16.54 -19.97
CA GLU A 166 2.57 -16.88 -21.17
C GLU A 166 1.50 -15.84 -21.53
N PHE A 167 1.23 -14.85 -20.68
CA PHE A 167 0.35 -13.74 -21.08
C PHE A 167 1.12 -12.73 -21.91
N GLY A 168 0.73 -12.59 -23.17
CA GLY A 168 1.24 -11.53 -24.05
C GLY A 168 1.22 -10.21 -23.31
N SER A 169 2.40 -9.65 -23.05
CA SER A 169 2.53 -8.44 -22.24
C SER A 169 1.96 -7.22 -22.96
N GLY A 170 1.60 -7.35 -24.24
CA GLY A 170 1.20 -6.26 -25.13
C GLY A 170 2.35 -5.28 -25.38
N LEU A 171 3.59 -5.76 -25.25
CA LEU A 171 4.84 -4.99 -25.37
C LEU A 171 5.69 -5.46 -26.56
N ASP A 172 5.13 -6.29 -27.45
CA ASP A 172 5.81 -6.72 -28.68
C ASP A 172 6.17 -5.47 -29.50
N GLY A 173 7.47 -5.21 -29.65
CA GLY A 173 8.01 -4.04 -30.34
C GLY A 173 8.28 -2.79 -29.47
N SER A 174 8.02 -2.81 -28.16
CA SER A 174 8.45 -1.72 -27.25
C SER A 174 9.95 -1.75 -26.98
N VAL A 175 10.54 -0.62 -26.55
CA VAL A 175 11.98 -0.53 -26.23
C VAL A 175 12.36 -1.47 -25.08
N PHE A 176 11.41 -1.73 -24.17
CA PHE A 176 11.58 -2.68 -23.06
C PHE A 176 10.46 -3.72 -23.07
N SER A 177 10.67 -4.84 -23.76
CA SER A 177 9.70 -5.94 -23.85
C SER A 177 9.49 -6.68 -22.51
N VAL A 178 10.39 -6.52 -21.55
CA VAL A 178 10.34 -7.15 -20.22
C VAL A 178 9.90 -6.13 -19.18
N ARG A 179 8.82 -6.46 -18.45
CA ARG A 179 8.32 -5.66 -17.32
C ARG A 179 9.19 -5.91 -16.09
N ALA A 180 9.64 -4.85 -15.44
CA ALA A 180 10.44 -4.98 -14.24
C ALA A 180 9.61 -5.45 -13.04
N SER A 181 10.08 -6.50 -12.37
CA SER A 181 9.45 -7.09 -11.18
C SER A 181 10.24 -6.86 -9.89
N GLY A 182 11.50 -6.42 -9.99
CA GLY A 182 12.39 -6.15 -8.86
C GLY A 182 12.48 -7.34 -7.92
N THR A 183 12.52 -7.09 -6.60
CA THR A 183 12.46 -8.17 -5.60
C THR A 183 11.05 -8.67 -5.31
N ILE A 184 10.00 -8.03 -5.82
CA ILE A 184 8.62 -8.44 -5.50
C ILE A 184 8.17 -9.60 -6.41
N GLY A 185 8.84 -9.82 -7.53
CA GLY A 185 8.52 -10.92 -8.46
C GLY A 185 7.28 -10.66 -9.32
N HIS A 186 6.52 -9.59 -9.06
CA HIS A 186 5.36 -9.21 -9.86
C HIS A 186 5.34 -7.69 -10.17
N PRO A 187 5.28 -7.27 -11.44
CA PRO A 187 5.43 -5.85 -11.83
C PRO A 187 4.32 -4.95 -11.28
N VAL A 188 3.05 -5.38 -11.33
CA VAL A 188 1.92 -4.58 -10.81
C VAL A 188 2.00 -4.40 -9.29
N VAL A 189 2.29 -5.47 -8.56
CA VAL A 189 2.48 -5.44 -7.10
C VAL A 189 3.66 -4.55 -6.72
N LEU A 190 4.78 -4.67 -7.44
CA LEU A 190 5.95 -3.80 -7.26
C LEU A 190 5.57 -2.32 -7.40
N ALA A 191 4.82 -1.98 -8.46
CA ALA A 191 4.37 -0.61 -8.67
C ALA A 191 3.50 -0.11 -7.51
N ALA A 192 2.56 -0.94 -7.05
CA ALA A 192 1.72 -0.65 -5.89
C ALA A 192 2.54 -0.44 -4.60
N VAL A 193 3.61 -1.21 -4.40
CA VAL A 193 4.52 -1.11 -3.25
C VAL A 193 5.41 0.13 -3.33
N LEU A 194 5.83 0.54 -4.53
CA LEU A 194 6.65 1.76 -4.74
C LEU A 194 5.82 3.05 -4.60
N LEU A 195 4.52 3.01 -4.89
CA LEU A 195 3.65 4.18 -4.91
C LEU A 195 3.65 4.99 -3.58
N PRO A 196 3.55 4.39 -2.37
CA PRO A 196 3.68 5.12 -1.12
C PRO A 196 4.99 5.91 -1.00
N SER A 197 6.11 5.31 -1.40
CA SER A 197 7.41 5.97 -1.35
C SER A 197 7.51 7.13 -2.32
N PHE A 198 7.04 6.93 -3.56
CA PHE A 198 6.93 7.99 -4.56
C PHE A 198 6.14 9.18 -4.03
N ILE A 199 4.98 8.94 -3.42
CA ILE A 199 4.14 9.98 -2.84
C ILE A 199 4.87 10.70 -1.70
N CYS A 200 5.57 9.98 -0.81
CA CYS A 200 6.37 10.60 0.26
C CYS A 200 7.49 11.50 -0.27
N TRP A 201 8.17 11.12 -1.36
CA TRP A 201 9.22 11.91 -1.98
C TRP A 201 8.68 13.14 -2.72
N ILE A 202 7.61 13.00 -3.51
CA ILE A 202 6.94 14.13 -4.18
C ILE A 202 6.35 15.10 -3.16
N TYR A 203 5.80 14.59 -2.06
CA TYR A 203 5.27 15.41 -0.97
C TYR A 203 6.36 16.34 -0.38
N GLU A 204 7.55 15.79 -0.08
CA GLU A 204 8.68 16.59 0.43
C GLU A 204 9.27 17.50 -0.64
N LEU A 205 9.29 17.09 -1.92
CA LEU A 205 9.68 17.96 -3.03
C LEU A 205 8.80 19.21 -3.07
N PHE A 206 7.49 19.03 -3.04
CA PHE A 206 6.53 20.13 -3.14
C PHE A 206 6.55 21.02 -1.90
N LYS A 207 6.77 20.44 -0.73
CA LYS A 207 6.99 21.18 0.51
C LYS A 207 8.30 21.99 0.46
N SER A 208 9.39 21.42 -0.04
CA SER A 208 10.71 22.09 -0.07
C SER A 208 10.76 23.24 -1.08
N VAL A 209 10.03 23.13 -2.20
CA VAL A 209 9.86 24.22 -3.19
C VAL A 209 9.22 25.47 -2.57
N ASN A 210 8.43 25.32 -1.51
CA ASN A 210 7.85 26.45 -0.78
C ASN A 210 8.78 27.03 0.30
N GLY A 211 9.75 26.26 0.80
CA GLY A 211 10.67 26.65 1.87
C GLY A 211 12.06 27.09 1.42
N SER A 212 12.27 27.39 0.13
CA SER A 212 13.53 27.88 -0.47
C SER A 212 14.80 27.06 -0.19
N ASN A 213 14.68 25.76 0.15
CA ASN A 213 15.84 24.89 0.37
C ASN A 213 16.21 24.14 -0.91
N THR A 214 17.14 24.72 -1.69
CA THR A 214 17.56 24.19 -2.99
C THR A 214 18.15 22.78 -2.88
N LYS A 215 18.98 22.51 -1.86
CA LYS A 215 19.62 21.19 -1.67
C LYS A 215 18.57 20.11 -1.41
N SER A 216 17.63 20.36 -0.49
CA SER A 216 16.53 19.42 -0.21
C SER A 216 15.67 19.19 -1.45
N THR A 217 15.37 20.26 -2.19
CA THR A 217 14.59 20.20 -3.43
C THR A 217 15.26 19.32 -4.49
N LEU A 218 16.57 19.49 -4.72
CA LEU A 218 17.31 18.67 -5.68
C LEU A 218 17.33 17.19 -5.28
N ILE A 219 17.60 16.88 -4.01
CA ILE A 219 17.59 15.49 -3.51
C ILE A 219 16.21 14.86 -3.69
N ASN A 220 15.15 15.57 -3.29
CA ASN A 220 13.79 15.07 -3.44
C ASN A 220 13.39 14.89 -4.92
N LEU A 221 13.88 15.76 -5.81
CA LEU A 221 13.64 15.66 -7.25
C LEU A 221 14.29 14.41 -7.83
N ILE A 222 15.58 14.18 -7.53
CA ILE A 222 16.34 13.02 -8.01
C ILE A 222 15.65 11.72 -7.59
N PHE A 223 15.33 11.57 -6.30
CA PHE A 223 14.69 10.34 -5.83
C PHE A 223 13.26 10.17 -6.34
N SER A 224 12.49 11.26 -6.51
CA SER A 224 11.17 11.19 -7.15
C SER A 224 11.28 10.74 -8.61
N ALA A 225 12.29 11.21 -9.34
CA ALA A 225 12.53 10.82 -10.73
C ALA A 225 12.95 9.34 -10.83
N VAL A 226 13.84 8.88 -9.95
CA VAL A 226 14.23 7.46 -9.87
C VAL A 226 13.03 6.57 -9.57
N LEU A 227 12.19 6.93 -8.58
CA LEU A 227 10.96 6.20 -8.26
C LEU A 227 9.95 6.21 -9.42
N SER A 228 9.73 7.36 -10.05
CA SER A 228 8.87 7.48 -11.23
C SER A 228 9.35 6.58 -12.36
N TYR A 229 10.66 6.52 -12.59
CA TYR A 229 11.25 5.68 -13.62
C TYR A 229 11.10 4.19 -13.29
N SER A 230 11.33 3.78 -12.03
CA SER A 230 11.09 2.38 -11.62
C SER A 230 9.62 1.99 -11.77
N ILE A 231 8.68 2.87 -11.39
CA ILE A 231 7.24 2.65 -11.59
C ILE A 231 6.93 2.57 -13.09
N PHE A 232 7.59 3.37 -13.93
CA PHE A 232 7.47 3.27 -15.39
C PHE A 232 7.94 1.89 -15.91
N LEU A 233 9.09 1.38 -15.47
CA LEU A 233 9.60 0.07 -15.91
C LEU A 233 8.66 -1.11 -15.56
N THR A 234 7.72 -0.95 -14.63
CA THR A 234 6.71 -1.98 -14.32
C THR A 234 5.57 -2.07 -15.35
N TYR A 235 5.40 -1.06 -16.21
CA TYR A 235 4.26 -0.91 -17.13
C TYR A 235 2.88 -1.06 -16.46
N SER A 236 2.75 -0.67 -15.18
CA SER A 236 1.49 -0.70 -14.44
C SER A 236 0.66 0.57 -14.69
N ARG A 237 -0.27 0.51 -15.67
CA ARG A 237 -1.17 1.63 -16.02
C ARG A 237 -1.95 2.18 -14.83
N GLY A 238 -2.51 1.29 -14.01
CA GLY A 238 -3.31 1.70 -12.85
C GLY A 238 -2.51 2.50 -11.83
N THR A 239 -1.26 2.11 -11.59
CA THR A 239 -0.36 2.82 -10.69
C THR A 239 0.06 4.18 -11.27
N TRP A 240 0.30 4.28 -12.58
CA TRP A 240 0.59 5.56 -13.23
C TRP A 240 -0.57 6.54 -13.11
N ILE A 241 -1.79 6.09 -13.41
CA ILE A 241 -3.00 6.91 -13.29
C ILE A 241 -3.18 7.37 -11.84
N SER A 242 -3.01 6.47 -10.88
CA SER A 242 -3.08 6.78 -9.45
C SER A 242 -2.04 7.81 -9.02
N ALA A 243 -0.78 7.65 -9.47
CA ALA A 243 0.29 8.59 -9.22
C ALA A 243 -0.01 9.97 -9.83
N MET A 244 -0.51 10.03 -11.07
CA MET A 244 -0.89 11.28 -11.74
C MET A 244 -1.99 12.02 -10.98
N ILE A 245 -3.05 11.31 -10.57
CA ILE A 245 -4.14 11.90 -9.77
C ILE A 245 -3.58 12.48 -8.47
N VAL A 246 -2.75 11.73 -7.73
CA VAL A 246 -2.16 12.21 -6.48
C VAL A 246 -1.23 13.41 -6.70
N VAL A 247 -0.41 13.40 -7.74
CA VAL A 247 0.47 14.54 -8.10
C VAL A 247 -0.37 15.79 -8.39
N ILE A 248 -1.46 15.67 -9.15
CA ILE A 248 -2.38 16.78 -9.42
C ILE A 248 -2.97 17.35 -8.12
N LEU A 249 -3.45 16.48 -7.22
CA LEU A 249 -3.99 16.93 -5.93
C LEU A 249 -2.92 17.60 -5.05
N LEU A 250 -1.68 17.10 -5.08
CA LEU A 250 -0.55 17.70 -4.38
C LEU A 250 -0.17 19.06 -4.96
N LEU A 251 -0.20 19.24 -6.30
CA LEU A 251 0.02 20.51 -6.97
C LEU A 251 -0.99 21.58 -6.50
N PHE A 252 -2.27 21.21 -6.41
CA PHE A 252 -3.32 22.09 -5.89
C PHE A 252 -3.10 22.44 -4.43
N LYS A 253 -2.83 21.44 -3.58
CA LYS A 253 -2.61 21.65 -2.15
C LYS A 253 -1.45 22.59 -1.86
N PHE A 254 -0.32 22.40 -2.52
CA PHE A 254 0.88 23.23 -2.31
C PHE A 254 0.89 24.52 -3.14
N ARG A 255 -0.17 24.78 -3.92
CA ARG A 255 -0.35 25.96 -4.79
C ARG A 255 0.81 26.16 -5.76
N ILE A 256 1.41 25.07 -6.23
CA ILE A 256 2.62 25.10 -7.07
C ILE A 256 2.34 25.74 -8.43
N LEU A 257 1.13 25.56 -8.96
CA LEU A 257 0.69 26.15 -10.23
C LEU A 257 0.69 27.69 -10.23
N LYS A 258 0.81 28.36 -9.07
CA LYS A 258 0.93 29.82 -9.00
C LYS A 258 2.36 30.32 -9.24
N LYS A 259 3.35 29.42 -9.35
CA LYS A 259 4.76 29.77 -9.53
C LYS A 259 5.19 29.61 -10.98
N LEU A 260 5.43 30.73 -11.67
CA LEU A 260 5.81 30.75 -13.09
C LEU A 260 7.01 29.84 -13.40
N GLY A 261 8.06 29.89 -12.58
CA GLY A 261 9.25 29.05 -12.79
C GLY A 261 8.96 27.54 -12.72
N THR A 262 8.00 27.12 -11.89
CA THR A 262 7.61 25.71 -11.81
C THR A 262 6.75 25.30 -13.01
N ILE A 263 5.87 26.19 -13.50
CA ILE A 263 5.12 25.94 -14.74
C ILE A 263 6.09 25.76 -15.91
N ILE A 264 7.09 26.63 -16.04
CA ILE A 264 8.13 26.52 -17.08
C ILE A 264 8.88 25.20 -16.97
N LEU A 265 9.30 24.81 -15.76
CA LEU A 265 9.98 23.53 -15.55
C LEU A 265 9.10 22.33 -15.92
N ILE A 266 7.83 22.33 -15.50
CA ILE A 266 6.86 21.28 -15.87
C ILE A 266 6.70 21.22 -17.38
N LEU A 267 6.59 22.37 -18.05
CA LEU A 267 6.47 22.43 -19.50
C LEU A 267 7.71 21.88 -20.20
N ILE A 268 8.91 22.23 -19.74
CA ILE A 268 10.18 21.68 -20.26
C ILE A 268 10.20 20.15 -20.08
N MET A 269 9.83 19.65 -18.90
CA MET A 269 9.77 18.21 -18.66
C MET A 269 8.75 17.51 -19.57
N LEU A 270 7.57 18.11 -19.78
CA LEU A 270 6.55 17.60 -20.69
C LEU A 270 7.03 17.59 -22.13
N VAL A 271 7.75 18.62 -22.59
CA VAL A 271 8.34 18.66 -23.93
C VAL A 271 9.40 17.58 -24.07
N LEU A 272 10.34 17.46 -23.12
CA LEU A 272 11.37 16.41 -23.13
C LEU A 272 10.77 15.00 -23.13
N LEU A 273 9.71 14.79 -22.33
CA LEU A 273 8.95 13.55 -22.35
C LEU A 273 8.31 13.35 -23.71
N ALA A 274 7.56 14.33 -24.23
CA ALA A 274 6.84 14.23 -25.50
C ALA A 274 7.76 13.87 -26.69
N THR A 275 9.01 14.33 -26.65
CA THR A 275 10.02 14.00 -27.67
C THR A 275 10.78 12.69 -27.43
N SER A 276 10.60 12.06 -26.27
CA SER A 276 11.29 10.82 -25.90
C SER A 276 10.63 9.59 -26.57
N PRO A 277 11.41 8.58 -27.01
CA PRO A 277 10.88 7.28 -27.43
C PRO A 277 10.00 6.60 -26.38
N ILE A 278 10.19 6.95 -25.10
CA ILE A 278 9.34 6.48 -24.00
C ILE A 278 7.88 6.92 -24.17
N THR A 279 7.64 8.10 -24.77
CA THR A 279 6.28 8.61 -24.94
C THR A 279 5.48 7.79 -25.95
N SER A 280 6.09 7.32 -27.03
CA SER A 280 5.38 6.40 -27.92
C SER A 280 4.98 5.11 -27.21
N ASP A 281 5.85 4.56 -26.34
CA ASP A 281 5.51 3.38 -25.54
C ASP A 281 4.38 3.66 -24.54
N ILE A 282 4.40 4.81 -23.87
CA ILE A 282 3.33 5.24 -22.96
C ILE A 282 2.01 5.42 -23.71
N ILE A 283 2.02 6.16 -24.84
CA ILE A 283 0.84 6.44 -25.64
C ILE A 283 0.28 5.13 -26.19
N ASN A 284 1.10 4.27 -26.80
CA ASN A 284 0.66 2.98 -27.29
C ASN A 284 0.02 2.15 -26.17
N ARG A 285 0.67 2.11 -24.99
CA ARG A 285 0.13 1.37 -23.83
C ARG A 285 -1.19 1.94 -23.31
N LEU A 286 -1.36 3.26 -23.34
CA LEU A 286 -2.58 3.94 -22.94
C LEU A 286 -3.68 3.87 -24.02
N LEU A 287 -3.33 3.69 -25.30
CA LEU A 287 -4.29 3.54 -26.40
C LEU A 287 -4.77 2.11 -26.60
N LEU A 288 -4.07 1.10 -26.05
CA LEU A 288 -4.51 -0.29 -25.96
C LEU A 288 -5.67 -0.47 -24.95
N ILE A 289 -6.76 0.29 -25.12
CA ILE A 289 -8.04 0.16 -24.41
C ILE A 289 -9.08 -0.43 -25.37
N ASN A 290 -8.69 -1.46 -26.10
CA ASN A 290 -9.61 -2.22 -26.95
C ASN A 290 -9.85 -3.60 -26.33
N SER A 291 -10.90 -4.27 -26.78
CA SER A 291 -11.26 -5.62 -26.32
C SER A 291 -10.18 -6.67 -26.61
N ASN A 292 -9.18 -6.35 -27.44
CA ASN A 292 -8.06 -7.24 -27.76
C ASN A 292 -6.94 -7.16 -26.70
N ASP A 293 -6.94 -6.16 -25.82
CA ASP A 293 -6.05 -6.13 -24.66
C ASP A 293 -6.60 -7.05 -23.56
N GLY A 294 -5.93 -8.18 -23.35
CA GLY A 294 -6.31 -9.19 -22.34
C GLY A 294 -6.52 -8.60 -20.94
N SER A 295 -5.71 -7.61 -20.55
CA SER A 295 -5.86 -6.96 -19.23
C SER A 295 -7.14 -6.11 -19.11
N PHE A 296 -7.60 -5.51 -20.19
CA PHE A 296 -8.81 -4.69 -20.19
C PHE A 296 -10.06 -5.56 -20.32
N SER A 297 -10.05 -6.52 -21.26
CA SER A 297 -11.15 -7.45 -21.45
C SER A 297 -11.39 -8.33 -20.22
N HIS A 298 -10.33 -8.80 -19.56
CA HIS A 298 -10.42 -9.53 -18.30
C HIS A 298 -11.13 -8.72 -17.20
N ARG A 299 -10.71 -7.46 -16.97
CA ARG A 299 -11.35 -6.60 -15.94
C ARG A 299 -12.80 -6.30 -16.25
N LEU A 300 -13.14 -6.07 -17.53
CA LEU A 300 -14.53 -5.85 -17.95
C LEU A 300 -15.36 -7.11 -17.72
N TYR A 301 -14.81 -8.28 -18.05
CA TYR A 301 -15.46 -9.56 -17.79
C TYR A 301 -15.64 -9.80 -16.29
N MET A 302 -14.60 -9.58 -15.47
CA MET A 302 -14.66 -9.72 -14.01
C MET A 302 -15.66 -8.77 -13.35
N PHE A 303 -15.84 -7.56 -13.88
CA PHE A 303 -16.90 -6.66 -13.43
C PHE A 303 -18.29 -7.29 -13.62
N LYS A 304 -18.57 -7.80 -14.83
CA LYS A 304 -19.84 -8.47 -15.14
C LYS A 304 -20.01 -9.75 -14.30
N TRP A 305 -19.01 -10.61 -14.30
CA TRP A 305 -18.99 -11.88 -13.56
C TRP A 305 -19.25 -11.67 -12.07
N THR A 306 -18.58 -10.69 -11.44
CA THR A 306 -18.77 -10.39 -10.03
C THR A 306 -20.22 -9.98 -9.74
N TRP A 307 -20.79 -9.11 -10.58
CA TRP A 307 -22.18 -8.68 -10.43
C TRP A 307 -23.16 -9.84 -10.57
N GLU A 308 -22.99 -10.69 -11.59
CA GLU A 308 -23.81 -11.87 -11.82
C GLU A 308 -23.72 -12.89 -10.68
N GLU A 309 -22.56 -13.01 -10.03
CA GLU A 309 -22.38 -13.88 -8.87
C GLU A 309 -23.06 -13.29 -7.62
N VAL A 310 -22.86 -12.02 -7.29
CA VAL A 310 -23.38 -11.47 -6.02
C VAL A 310 -24.91 -11.30 -6.03
N ILE A 311 -25.55 -11.07 -7.18
CA ILE A 311 -27.01 -10.90 -7.27
C ILE A 311 -27.80 -12.20 -7.29
N ARG A 312 -27.16 -13.38 -7.28
CA ARG A 312 -27.86 -14.68 -7.30
C ARG A 312 -28.79 -14.87 -6.12
N SER A 313 -28.49 -14.25 -4.98
CA SER A 313 -29.33 -14.28 -3.80
C SER A 313 -29.17 -12.99 -2.99
N VAL A 314 -30.17 -12.66 -2.17
CA VAL A 314 -30.08 -11.53 -1.24
C VAL A 314 -28.93 -11.72 -0.24
N SER A 315 -28.68 -12.97 0.18
CA SER A 315 -27.59 -13.29 1.11
C SER A 315 -26.22 -13.02 0.50
N SER A 316 -25.96 -13.51 -0.72
CA SER A 316 -24.69 -13.26 -1.42
C SER A 316 -24.51 -11.77 -1.73
N PHE A 317 -25.60 -11.05 -2.04
CA PHE A 317 -25.52 -9.62 -2.29
C PHE A 317 -25.12 -8.83 -1.04
N LEU A 318 -25.71 -9.15 0.12
CA LEU A 318 -25.47 -8.43 1.37
C LEU A 318 -24.18 -8.84 2.07
N PHE A 319 -23.88 -10.14 2.12
CA PHE A 319 -22.81 -10.73 2.95
C PHE A 319 -21.70 -11.42 2.16
N GLY A 320 -21.85 -11.54 0.83
CA GLY A 320 -20.85 -12.17 -0.02
C GLY A 320 -20.75 -13.68 0.16
N TYR A 321 -19.62 -14.23 -0.30
CA TYR A 321 -19.31 -15.66 -0.32
C TYR A 321 -18.27 -16.09 0.74
N GLY A 322 -17.87 -15.18 1.63
CA GLY A 322 -16.90 -15.45 2.69
C GLY A 322 -15.45 -15.27 2.26
N SER A 323 -14.56 -15.31 3.26
CA SER A 323 -13.11 -15.15 3.05
C SER A 323 -12.56 -16.31 2.21
N GLY A 324 -12.01 -15.98 1.04
CA GLY A 324 -11.54 -16.93 0.04
C GLY A 324 -12.62 -17.38 -0.94
N GLY A 325 -13.89 -16.99 -0.75
CA GLY A 325 -15.00 -17.40 -1.61
C GLY A 325 -14.83 -16.96 -3.07
N SER A 326 -14.13 -15.85 -3.34
CA SER A 326 -13.80 -15.45 -4.72
C SER A 326 -12.97 -16.51 -5.45
N SER A 327 -11.95 -17.07 -4.76
CA SER A 327 -11.05 -18.07 -5.33
C SER A 327 -11.80 -19.37 -5.64
N ASP A 328 -12.64 -19.84 -4.72
CA ASP A 328 -13.43 -21.07 -4.91
C ASP A 328 -14.43 -20.93 -6.07
N ARG A 329 -15.11 -19.79 -6.16
CA ARG A 329 -16.08 -19.53 -7.23
C ARG A 329 -15.41 -19.41 -8.60
N LEU A 330 -14.23 -18.81 -8.68
CA LEU A 330 -13.44 -18.74 -9.91
C LEU A 330 -12.94 -20.13 -10.35
N ILE A 331 -12.65 -21.05 -9.43
CA ILE A 331 -12.27 -22.42 -9.79
C ILE A 331 -13.48 -23.19 -10.37
N ILE A 332 -14.67 -23.00 -9.79
CA ILE A 332 -15.90 -23.67 -10.24
C ILE A 332 -16.36 -23.12 -11.59
N ASN A 333 -16.32 -21.81 -11.76
CA ASN A 333 -16.76 -21.10 -12.96
C ASN A 333 -15.62 -20.22 -13.50
N PRO A 334 -14.57 -20.82 -14.09
CA PRO A 334 -13.40 -20.07 -14.54
C PRO A 334 -13.77 -19.09 -15.66
N PRO A 335 -13.12 -17.92 -15.71
CA PRO A 335 -13.27 -17.01 -16.82
C PRO A 335 -12.74 -17.65 -18.12
N PRO A 336 -13.24 -17.21 -19.30
CA PRO A 336 -12.81 -17.75 -20.59
C PRO A 336 -11.30 -17.60 -20.87
N ASP A 337 -10.66 -16.61 -20.23
CA ASP A 337 -9.22 -16.38 -20.34
C ASP A 337 -8.39 -17.24 -19.36
N GLY A 338 -9.03 -18.04 -18.50
CA GLY A 338 -8.40 -18.90 -17.51
C GLY A 338 -7.76 -18.16 -16.33
N PHE A 339 -7.88 -16.82 -16.25
CA PHE A 339 -7.20 -16.04 -15.23
C PHE A 339 -8.02 -15.97 -13.93
N LEU A 340 -7.60 -16.71 -12.90
CA LEU A 340 -8.34 -16.89 -11.64
C LEU A 340 -8.13 -15.73 -10.64
N ALA A 341 -8.31 -14.49 -11.10
CA ALA A 341 -8.29 -13.30 -10.26
C ALA A 341 -9.39 -12.32 -10.66
N ILE A 342 -9.86 -11.48 -9.73
CA ILE A 342 -10.82 -10.41 -10.03
C ILE A 342 -10.10 -9.12 -10.46
N ASP A 343 -8.86 -8.92 -10.01
CA ASP A 343 -8.01 -7.77 -10.33
C ASP A 343 -8.64 -6.39 -10.04
N ASN A 344 -9.50 -6.34 -9.03
CA ASN A 344 -10.11 -5.12 -8.52
C ASN A 344 -10.47 -5.31 -7.04
N ALA A 345 -9.81 -4.57 -6.16
CA ALA A 345 -9.98 -4.73 -4.72
C ALA A 345 -11.44 -4.56 -4.28
N TYR A 346 -12.17 -3.61 -4.86
CA TYR A 346 -13.56 -3.33 -4.49
C TYR A 346 -14.51 -4.44 -4.92
N LEU A 347 -14.31 -5.00 -6.12
CA LEU A 347 -15.08 -6.14 -6.59
C LEU A 347 -14.76 -7.40 -5.79
N THR A 348 -13.49 -7.63 -5.43
CA THR A 348 -13.13 -8.74 -4.54
C THR A 348 -13.82 -8.59 -3.19
N PHE A 349 -13.80 -7.40 -2.57
CA PHE A 349 -14.49 -7.16 -1.31
C PHE A 349 -16.01 -7.30 -1.42
N LEU A 350 -16.62 -6.83 -2.52
CA LEU A 350 -18.04 -7.03 -2.79
C LEU A 350 -18.38 -8.52 -2.92
N HIS A 351 -17.54 -9.29 -3.61
CA HIS A 351 -17.75 -10.71 -3.79
C HIS A 351 -17.59 -11.49 -2.48
N GLU A 352 -16.55 -11.23 -1.69
CA GLU A 352 -16.28 -11.99 -0.47
C GLU A 352 -17.12 -11.55 0.73
N PHE A 353 -17.39 -10.25 0.88
CA PHE A 353 -18.06 -9.71 2.07
C PHE A 353 -19.36 -8.97 1.77
N GLY A 354 -19.81 -8.98 0.51
CA GLY A 354 -21.05 -8.37 0.09
C GLY A 354 -21.04 -6.84 0.16
N LEU A 355 -22.21 -6.26 -0.06
CA LEU A 355 -22.41 -4.82 0.02
C LEU A 355 -22.07 -4.28 1.42
N VAL A 356 -22.35 -5.04 2.49
CA VAL A 356 -22.07 -4.61 3.87
C VAL A 356 -20.56 -4.45 4.07
N GLY A 357 -19.75 -5.44 3.70
CA GLY A 357 -18.30 -5.35 3.83
C GLY A 357 -17.71 -4.21 3.01
N LEU A 358 -18.19 -4.04 1.78
CA LEU A 358 -17.77 -2.95 0.90
C LEU A 358 -18.08 -1.57 1.50
N LEU A 359 -19.28 -1.38 2.04
CA LEU A 359 -19.67 -0.12 2.70
C LEU A 359 -18.80 0.18 3.92
N ILE A 360 -18.50 -0.82 4.75
CA ILE A 360 -17.62 -0.63 5.92
C ILE A 360 -16.24 -0.13 5.48
N ILE A 361 -15.67 -0.72 4.42
CA ILE A 361 -14.38 -0.28 3.88
C ILE A 361 -14.44 1.15 3.36
N PHE A 362 -15.49 1.50 2.61
CA PHE A 362 -15.66 2.89 2.18
C PHE A 362 -15.79 3.86 3.34
N ILE A 363 -16.49 3.51 4.42
CA ILE A 363 -16.58 4.34 5.64
C ILE A 363 -15.19 4.50 6.27
N ILE A 364 -14.41 3.43 6.41
CA ILE A 364 -13.04 3.49 6.95
C ILE A 364 -12.18 4.42 6.08
N LEU A 365 -12.19 4.22 4.76
CA LEU A 365 -11.40 5.01 3.81
C LEU A 365 -11.80 6.48 3.82
N PHE A 366 -13.11 6.77 3.74
CA PHE A 366 -13.64 8.13 3.78
C PHE A 366 -13.23 8.83 5.07
N ARG A 367 -13.41 8.19 6.23
CA ARG A 367 -12.99 8.76 7.51
C ARG A 367 -11.49 9.03 7.54
N SER A 368 -10.68 8.10 7.06
CA SER A 368 -9.22 8.21 7.01
C SER A 368 -8.74 9.37 6.13
N ILE A 369 -9.43 9.62 5.02
CA ILE A 369 -9.12 10.71 4.08
C ILE A 369 -9.57 12.06 4.63
N PHE A 370 -10.83 12.18 5.09
CA PHE A 370 -11.43 13.47 5.43
C PHE A 370 -11.16 13.94 6.87
N HIS A 371 -10.74 13.06 7.79
CA HIS A 371 -10.49 13.42 9.20
C HIS A 371 -9.01 13.47 9.57
N SER A 372 -8.08 13.35 8.61
CA SER A 372 -6.66 13.47 8.88
C SER A 372 -6.26 14.90 9.24
N GLU A 373 -5.34 15.04 10.19
CA GLU A 373 -4.70 16.32 10.51
C GLU A 373 -3.82 16.82 9.35
N SER A 374 -3.67 18.15 9.28
CA SER A 374 -2.89 18.83 8.23
C SER A 374 -1.39 18.50 8.31
N SER A 375 -0.85 18.31 9.52
CA SER A 375 0.56 17.93 9.79
C SER A 375 0.96 16.62 9.12
N HIS A 376 0.04 15.66 9.04
CA HIS A 376 0.29 14.31 8.52
C HIS A 376 -0.44 14.04 7.21
N SER A 377 -0.79 15.09 6.50
CA SER A 377 -1.58 15.00 5.27
C SER A 377 -0.92 14.20 4.14
N TRP A 378 0.36 13.83 4.24
CA TRP A 378 0.98 12.83 3.34
C TRP A 378 0.29 11.46 3.42
N ILE A 379 -0.21 11.07 4.61
CA ILE A 379 -0.96 9.82 4.85
C ILE A 379 -2.18 9.77 3.93
N VAL A 380 -2.92 10.88 3.84
CA VAL A 380 -4.11 11.00 2.98
C VAL A 380 -3.77 10.75 1.52
N PHE A 381 -2.68 11.32 1.02
CA PHE A 381 -2.26 11.12 -0.37
C PHE A 381 -1.82 9.68 -0.65
N VAL A 382 -1.15 9.03 0.30
CA VAL A 382 -0.79 7.61 0.18
C VAL A 382 -2.05 6.74 0.15
N ILE A 383 -3.03 6.99 1.02
CA ILE A 383 -4.31 6.28 1.02
C ILE A 383 -5.04 6.49 -0.32
N LEU A 384 -5.16 7.74 -0.78
CA LEU A 384 -5.78 8.05 -2.07
C LEU A 384 -5.09 7.33 -3.23
N GLY A 385 -3.75 7.32 -3.25
CA GLY A 385 -2.99 6.60 -4.26
C GLY A 385 -3.31 5.10 -4.28
N GLN A 386 -3.36 4.46 -3.13
CA GLN A 386 -3.72 3.02 -3.05
C GLN A 386 -5.19 2.75 -3.38
N VAL A 387 -6.10 3.65 -2.99
CA VAL A 387 -7.52 3.59 -3.35
C VAL A 387 -7.69 3.63 -4.87
N PHE A 388 -7.09 4.61 -5.55
CA PHE A 388 -7.16 4.67 -7.02
C PHE A 388 -6.52 3.44 -7.67
N ASN A 389 -5.43 2.92 -7.11
CA ASN A 389 -4.77 1.73 -7.64
C ASN A 389 -5.64 0.48 -7.46
N GLY A 390 -6.43 0.42 -6.38
CA GLY A 390 -7.39 -0.64 -6.06
C GLY A 390 -8.46 -0.90 -7.12
N PHE A 391 -8.76 0.08 -7.99
CA PHE A 391 -9.68 -0.13 -9.12
C PHE A 391 -9.09 -1.02 -10.23
N THR A 392 -7.77 -1.19 -10.25
CA THR A 392 -7.06 -1.89 -11.33
C THR A 392 -6.33 -3.14 -10.88
N PHE A 393 -6.30 -3.37 -9.57
CA PHE A 393 -5.51 -4.40 -8.94
C PHE A 393 -6.03 -4.68 -7.52
N ASP A 394 -5.95 -5.94 -7.08
CA ASP A 394 -6.48 -6.36 -5.79
C ASP A 394 -5.51 -6.11 -4.62
N VAL A 395 -5.32 -4.83 -4.25
CA VAL A 395 -4.29 -4.40 -3.28
C VAL A 395 -4.30 -5.19 -1.96
N SER A 396 -5.47 -5.58 -1.43
CA SER A 396 -5.56 -6.24 -0.12
C SER A 396 -5.18 -7.73 -0.14
N TYR A 397 -5.15 -8.35 -1.31
CA TYR A 397 -4.80 -9.77 -1.49
C TYR A 397 -3.31 -9.98 -1.79
N TRP A 398 -2.53 -8.90 -1.80
CA TRP A 398 -1.08 -8.96 -1.92
C TRP A 398 -0.43 -8.50 -0.64
N GLU A 399 0.39 -9.38 -0.07
CA GLU A 399 0.89 -9.26 1.31
C GLU A 399 1.54 -7.90 1.58
N GLN A 400 2.47 -7.50 0.72
CA GLN A 400 3.20 -6.24 0.83
C GLN A 400 2.29 -5.02 0.65
N ALA A 401 1.52 -4.98 -0.44
CA ALA A 401 0.70 -3.82 -0.80
C ALA A 401 -0.46 -3.63 0.20
N GLY A 402 -1.13 -4.70 0.57
CA GLY A 402 -2.22 -4.72 1.56
C GLY A 402 -1.74 -4.28 2.94
N ALA A 403 -0.64 -4.87 3.42
CA ALA A 403 -0.09 -4.49 4.73
C ALA A 403 0.32 -3.01 4.78
N LEU A 404 0.97 -2.49 3.73
CA LEU A 404 1.32 -1.07 3.65
C LEU A 404 0.08 -0.16 3.62
N MET A 405 -0.95 -0.51 2.83
CA MET A 405 -2.20 0.25 2.77
C MET A 405 -2.87 0.32 4.14
N TRP A 406 -3.07 -0.83 4.80
CA TRP A 406 -3.76 -0.90 6.08
C TRP A 406 -2.95 -0.32 7.23
N LEU A 407 -1.62 -0.41 7.20
CA LEU A 407 -0.75 0.30 8.13
C LEU A 407 -0.97 1.82 8.04
N VAL A 408 -1.01 2.38 6.84
CA VAL A 408 -1.21 3.83 6.65
C VAL A 408 -2.64 4.25 7.04
N ILE A 409 -3.65 3.43 6.77
CA ILE A 409 -5.01 3.63 7.30
C ILE A 409 -5.00 3.66 8.84
N GLY A 410 -4.28 2.74 9.47
CA GLY A 410 -4.06 2.71 10.92
C GLY A 410 -3.47 4.00 11.46
N LEU A 411 -2.44 4.55 10.81
CA LEU A 411 -1.83 5.82 11.18
C LEU A 411 -2.84 6.99 11.14
N SER A 412 -3.73 7.02 10.14
CA SER A 412 -4.71 8.10 9.99
C SER A 412 -5.74 8.16 11.13
N SER A 413 -6.01 7.04 11.78
CA SER A 413 -7.12 6.90 12.73
C SER A 413 -6.91 7.67 14.05
N VAL A 414 -5.67 7.91 14.50
CA VAL A 414 -5.35 8.45 15.86
C VAL A 414 -5.51 9.96 15.93
N ASN A 415 -5.22 10.63 14.82
CA ASN A 415 -5.15 12.08 14.75
C ASN A 415 -6.49 12.74 15.14
N PHE A 416 -7.62 12.08 14.90
CA PHE A 416 -8.93 12.59 15.32
C PHE A 416 -9.10 12.71 16.85
N ASN A 417 -8.56 11.76 17.62
CA ASN A 417 -8.77 11.71 19.06
C ASN A 417 -7.88 12.71 19.82
N ARG A 418 -6.64 12.93 19.36
CA ARG A 418 -5.72 13.92 19.96
C ARG A 418 -6.26 15.34 19.84
N ARG A 419 -6.78 15.71 18.68
CA ARG A 419 -7.38 17.04 18.46
C ARG A 419 -8.51 17.32 19.45
N LYS A 420 -9.39 16.33 19.69
CA LYS A 420 -10.51 16.46 20.64
C LYS A 420 -10.02 16.59 22.09
N GLN A 421 -8.92 15.92 22.45
CA GLN A 421 -8.34 16.03 23.79
C GLN A 421 -7.73 17.40 24.03
N ASN A 422 -6.94 17.92 23.09
CA ASN A 422 -6.34 19.25 23.20
C ASN A 422 -7.42 20.33 23.31
N LEU A 423 -8.45 20.28 22.46
CA LEU A 423 -9.61 21.19 22.53
C LEU A 423 -10.30 21.20 23.91
N ASN A 424 -10.51 20.02 24.50
CA ASN A 424 -11.14 19.91 25.81
C ASN A 424 -10.23 20.40 26.95
N GLN A 425 -8.91 20.26 26.80
CA GLN A 425 -7.95 20.75 27.78
C GLN A 425 -7.87 22.28 27.74
N ASP A 426 -7.84 22.86 26.54
CA ASP A 426 -7.85 24.31 26.35
C ASP A 426 -9.13 24.96 26.90
N LEU A 427 -10.29 24.34 26.66
CA LEU A 427 -11.57 24.81 27.22
C LEU A 427 -11.66 24.72 28.75
N LYS A 428 -10.91 23.80 29.37
CA LYS A 428 -10.82 23.71 30.84
C LYS A 428 -9.90 24.75 31.45
N VAL A 429 -8.86 25.18 30.73
CA VAL A 429 -7.97 26.26 31.17
C VAL A 429 -8.64 27.63 31.01
N ALA A 430 -9.55 27.76 30.05
CA ALA A 430 -10.30 29.00 29.80
C ALA A 430 -11.48 29.26 30.77
N ARG A 431 -11.85 28.28 31.60
CA ARG A 431 -12.88 28.40 32.64
C ARG A 431 -12.22 28.48 34.00
#